data_AF-A0A8W8HV77-F1
#
_entry.id   AF-A0A8W8HV77-F1
#
_cell.length_a   1.000
_cell.length_b   1.000
_cell.length_c   1.000
_cell.angle_alpha   90.00
_cell.angle_beta   90.00
_cell.angle_gamma   90.00
#
_symmetry.space_group_name_H-M   'P 1'
#
loop_
_entity.id
_entity.type
_entity.pdbx_description
1 polymer ?
#
loop_
_entity_poly.entity_id
_entity_poly.type
_entity_poly.pdbx_seq_one_letter_code
_entity_poly.pdbx_strand_id
1 'polypeptide(L)'
;MAASSGQENAVMEFAVNMTCEGCVKSVKNSLQGVEGVKSVHVDLNKDQVVVESSLTSSQVQSLIEKTGKSAVLQGYGGFNETPLESGVVQLNAGDSNIQGVIRLVQSNPSKCIIDGTIDGLPEGKHKLFIHELGDISQGCDSCGDILGRLSPQTEKPLGELGEVEVSTNGRADFRLTNERLKVWEMIGRSIVVHRGSPNIQQKLSCGIIARSAGLFQNSEKKICSCDGVTIWNERNVPLAGSGRKSKI
;
A
#
# COMPACT_ATOMS: atom_id res chain seq x y z
N MET A 1 28.64 -3.65 7.51
CA MET A 1 28.24 -4.49 6.36
C MET A 1 26.73 -4.42 6.26
N ALA A 2 26.22 -3.59 5.35
CA ALA A 2 24.79 -3.43 5.16
C ALA A 2 24.23 -4.73 4.56
N ALA A 3 23.22 -5.31 5.18
CA ALA A 3 22.46 -6.39 4.56
C ALA A 3 21.84 -5.81 3.28
N SER A 4 22.30 -6.30 2.12
CA SER A 4 21.57 -6.19 0.88
C SER A 4 20.27 -6.98 1.07
N SER A 5 19.23 -6.33 1.55
CA SER A 5 17.88 -6.90 1.61
C SER A 5 17.49 -7.22 0.17
N GLY A 6 17.46 -8.51 -0.18
CA GLY A 6 16.81 -8.95 -1.41
C GLY A 6 15.40 -8.38 -1.41
N GLN A 7 15.10 -7.48 -2.36
CA GLN A 7 13.76 -6.95 -2.48
C GLN A 7 12.89 -8.06 -3.04
N GLU A 8 11.95 -8.52 -2.23
CA GLU A 8 11.11 -9.65 -2.60
C GLU A 8 10.13 -9.26 -3.70
N ASN A 9 9.97 -10.16 -4.67
CA ASN A 9 9.03 -9.98 -5.75
C ASN A 9 7.60 -10.12 -5.23
N ALA A 10 6.73 -9.23 -5.69
CA ALA A 10 5.30 -9.33 -5.56
C ALA A 10 4.64 -9.20 -6.93
N VAL A 11 3.43 -9.74 -7.04
CA VAL A 11 2.61 -9.61 -8.25
C VAL A 11 1.59 -8.50 -8.01
N MET A 12 1.53 -7.56 -8.94
CA MET A 12 0.65 -6.40 -8.89
C MET A 12 -0.23 -6.39 -10.13
N GLU A 13 -1.53 -6.26 -9.92
CA GLU A 13 -2.54 -6.15 -10.97
C GLU A 13 -3.00 -4.69 -11.05
N PHE A 14 -2.70 -4.06 -12.17
CA PHE A 14 -3.18 -2.73 -12.50
C PHE A 14 -4.29 -2.85 -13.54
N ALA A 15 -5.40 -2.15 -13.30
CA ALA A 15 -6.18 -1.69 -14.43
C ALA A 15 -5.36 -0.60 -15.12
N VAL A 16 -5.21 -0.66 -16.45
CA VAL A 16 -4.74 0.46 -17.27
C VAL A 16 -5.72 0.79 -18.40
N ASN A 17 -6.14 2.05 -18.53
CA ASN A 17 -7.03 2.47 -19.62
C ASN A 17 -6.30 2.42 -20.98
N MET A 18 -6.58 1.38 -21.78
CA MET A 18 -5.93 1.12 -23.06
C MET A 18 -6.98 0.94 -24.16
N THR A 19 -6.82 1.66 -25.27
CA THR A 19 -7.82 1.66 -26.35
C THR A 19 -7.35 0.98 -27.64
N CYS A 20 -6.07 0.59 -27.72
CA CYS A 20 -5.50 -0.02 -28.92
C CYS A 20 -4.23 -0.84 -28.64
N GLU A 21 -3.83 -1.65 -29.61
CA GLU A 21 -2.57 -2.42 -29.60
C GLU A 21 -1.31 -1.55 -29.45
N GLY A 22 -1.36 -0.30 -29.89
CA GLY A 22 -0.27 0.66 -29.64
C GLY A 22 -0.09 0.97 -28.15
N CYS A 23 -1.19 1.04 -27.39
CA CYS A 23 -1.15 1.23 -25.94
C CYS A 23 -0.49 0.03 -25.26
N VAL A 24 -0.85 -1.18 -25.67
CA VAL A 24 -0.28 -2.44 -25.16
C VAL A 24 1.25 -2.45 -25.31
N LYS A 25 1.73 -2.14 -26.52
CA LYS A 25 3.17 -2.07 -26.79
C LYS A 25 3.87 -0.99 -25.98
N SER A 26 3.27 0.20 -25.87
CA SER A 26 3.83 1.31 -25.11
C SER A 26 3.98 0.96 -23.63
N VAL A 27 2.93 0.41 -23.00
CA VAL A 27 2.97 0.00 -21.59
C VAL A 27 3.95 -1.15 -21.38
N LYS A 28 3.94 -2.17 -22.24
CA LYS A 28 4.87 -3.29 -22.15
C LYS A 28 6.33 -2.82 -22.24
N ASN A 29 6.64 -1.94 -23.19
CA ASN A 29 8.00 -1.40 -23.36
C ASN A 29 8.43 -0.49 -22.19
N SER A 30 7.49 0.18 -21.52
CA SER A 30 7.81 1.02 -20.35
C SER A 30 8.25 0.23 -19.12
N LEU A 31 7.88 -1.06 -19.06
CA LEU A 31 8.13 -1.95 -17.92
C LEU A 31 9.19 -3.01 -18.22
N GLN A 32 9.28 -3.47 -19.47
CA GLN A 32 10.27 -4.48 -19.88
C GLN A 32 11.70 -3.92 -19.79
N GLY A 33 12.58 -4.69 -19.16
CA GLY A 33 14.00 -4.32 -19.01
C GLY A 33 14.29 -3.32 -17.90
N VAL A 34 13.28 -2.88 -17.16
CA VAL A 34 13.47 -2.08 -15.94
C VAL A 34 14.03 -2.98 -14.84
N GLU A 35 15.08 -2.52 -14.16
CA GLU A 35 15.66 -3.22 -13.02
C GLU A 35 14.61 -3.44 -11.92
N GLY A 36 14.52 -4.68 -11.41
CA GLY A 36 13.51 -5.07 -10.44
C GLY A 36 12.17 -5.52 -11.06
N VAL A 37 11.95 -5.42 -12.38
CA VAL A 37 10.78 -6.02 -13.04
C VAL A 37 11.17 -7.39 -13.61
N LYS A 38 10.45 -8.43 -13.19
CA LYS A 38 10.71 -9.82 -13.61
C LYS A 38 9.81 -10.27 -14.74
N SER A 39 8.51 -9.98 -14.67
CA SER A 39 7.55 -10.35 -15.72
C SER A 39 6.45 -9.31 -15.88
N VAL A 40 5.95 -9.17 -17.11
CA VAL A 40 4.89 -8.22 -17.48
C VAL A 40 3.92 -8.93 -18.41
N HIS A 41 2.66 -8.97 -18.01
CA HIS A 41 1.55 -9.48 -18.80
C HIS A 41 0.53 -8.36 -19.03
N VAL A 42 0.14 -8.12 -20.28
CA VAL A 42 -0.81 -7.07 -20.64
C VAL A 42 -1.97 -7.71 -21.39
N ASP A 43 -3.19 -7.51 -20.90
CA ASP A 43 -4.43 -7.98 -21.49
C ASP A 43 -5.29 -6.77 -21.88
N LEU A 44 -5.40 -6.53 -23.19
CA LEU A 44 -6.17 -5.42 -23.75
C LEU A 44 -7.68 -5.62 -23.55
N ASN A 45 -8.18 -6.85 -23.57
CA ASN A 45 -9.61 -7.12 -23.44
C ASN A 45 -10.13 -6.82 -22.04
N LYS A 46 -9.24 -6.93 -21.04
CA LYS A 46 -9.53 -6.67 -19.63
C LYS A 46 -9.06 -5.32 -19.14
N ASP A 47 -8.43 -4.51 -19.99
CA ASP A 47 -7.74 -3.28 -19.57
C ASP A 47 -6.77 -3.54 -18.40
N GLN A 48 -6.03 -4.66 -18.46
CA GLN A 48 -5.29 -5.20 -17.31
C GLN A 48 -3.79 -5.33 -17.61
N VAL A 49 -2.98 -4.98 -16.61
CA VAL A 49 -1.52 -5.14 -16.62
C VAL A 49 -1.11 -5.83 -15.32
N VAL A 50 -0.54 -7.03 -15.44
CA VAL A 50 -0.01 -7.80 -14.31
C VAL A 50 1.50 -7.73 -14.35
N VAL A 51 2.12 -7.29 -13.26
CA VAL A 51 3.57 -7.08 -13.15
C VAL A 51 4.09 -7.85 -11.96
N GLU A 52 5.09 -8.70 -12.18
CA GLU A 52 5.90 -9.26 -11.10
C GLU A 52 7.15 -8.39 -10.92
N SER A 53 7.30 -7.78 -9.75
CA SER A 53 8.41 -6.86 -9.51
C SER A 53 8.77 -6.73 -8.03
N SER A 54 10.04 -6.39 -7.79
CA SER A 54 10.59 -5.98 -6.50
C SER A 54 10.40 -4.48 -6.21
N LEU A 55 10.04 -3.69 -7.23
CA LEU A 55 9.72 -2.25 -7.14
C LEU A 55 8.40 -2.01 -6.44
N THR A 56 8.25 -0.85 -5.79
CA THR A 56 7.01 -0.49 -5.08
C THR A 56 5.82 -0.31 -6.03
N SER A 57 4.60 -0.42 -5.50
CA SER A 57 3.40 -0.19 -6.31
C SER A 57 3.35 1.19 -6.95
N SER A 58 3.79 2.22 -6.22
CA SER A 58 3.88 3.61 -6.69
C SER A 58 4.90 3.77 -7.82
N GLN A 59 6.05 3.09 -7.75
CA GLN A 59 7.06 3.11 -8.81
C GLN A 59 6.54 2.46 -10.10
N VAL A 60 5.93 1.27 -10.01
CA VAL A 60 5.35 0.57 -11.18
C VAL A 60 4.21 1.37 -11.79
N GLN A 61 3.33 1.93 -10.95
CA GLN A 61 2.25 2.81 -11.41
C GLN A 61 2.81 4.02 -12.17
N SER A 62 3.85 4.66 -11.63
CA SER A 62 4.50 5.83 -12.26
C SER A 62 5.13 5.49 -13.61
N LEU A 63 5.71 4.30 -13.77
CA LEU A 63 6.26 3.83 -15.05
C LEU A 63 5.17 3.68 -16.12
N ILE A 64 4.01 3.11 -15.73
CA ILE A 64 2.86 3.00 -16.62
C ILE A 64 2.33 4.40 -16.97
N GLU A 65 2.18 5.28 -15.99
CA GLU A 65 1.60 6.62 -16.20
C GLU A 65 2.47 7.55 -17.06
N LYS A 66 3.79 7.34 -17.09
CA LYS A 66 4.70 8.03 -18.03
C LYS A 66 4.36 7.78 -19.50
N THR A 67 3.62 6.72 -19.81
CA THR A 67 3.10 6.47 -21.18
C THR A 67 1.87 7.31 -21.53
N GLY A 68 1.38 8.15 -20.61
CA GLY A 68 0.16 8.93 -20.75
C GLY A 68 -1.12 8.15 -20.48
N LYS A 69 -1.02 6.97 -19.85
CA LYS A 69 -2.16 6.09 -19.53
C LYS A 69 -2.47 6.13 -18.04
N SER A 70 -3.75 6.21 -17.68
CA SER A 70 -4.18 6.12 -16.29
C SER A 70 -4.08 4.67 -15.81
N ALA A 71 -3.37 4.45 -14.71
CA ALA A 71 -3.21 3.14 -14.08
C ALA A 71 -3.77 3.13 -12.66
N VAL A 72 -4.52 2.10 -12.27
CA VAL A 72 -5.09 1.93 -10.94
C VAL A 72 -4.76 0.54 -10.44
N LEU A 73 -4.12 0.43 -9.28
CA LEU A 73 -3.83 -0.85 -8.67
C LEU A 73 -5.13 -1.52 -8.17
N GLN A 74 -5.51 -2.64 -8.77
CA GLN A 74 -6.71 -3.42 -8.44
C GLN A 74 -6.44 -4.58 -7.50
N GLY A 75 -5.29 -5.23 -7.67
CA GLY A 75 -4.94 -6.45 -6.95
C GLY A 75 -3.45 -6.48 -6.63
N TYR A 76 -3.12 -7.17 -5.54
CA TYR A 76 -1.74 -7.35 -5.10
C TYR A 76 -1.65 -8.75 -4.47
N GLY A 77 -0.63 -9.52 -4.80
CA GLY A 77 -0.50 -10.89 -4.33
C GLY A 77 0.93 -11.43 -4.32
N GLY A 78 1.06 -12.62 -3.75
CA GLY A 78 2.29 -13.40 -3.80
C GLY A 78 2.52 -14.04 -5.17
N PHE A 79 3.73 -14.58 -5.37
CA PHE A 79 4.12 -15.28 -6.60
C PHE A 79 3.52 -16.70 -6.71
N ASN A 80 3.10 -17.31 -5.58
CA ASN A 80 2.51 -18.64 -5.57
C ASN A 80 1.00 -18.59 -5.74
N GLU A 81 0.43 -19.52 -6.52
CA GLU A 81 -0.96 -19.57 -6.99
C GLU A 81 -2.03 -19.66 -5.88
N THR A 82 -1.65 -19.84 -4.62
CA THR A 82 -2.60 -19.81 -3.51
C THR A 82 -2.85 -18.37 -3.07
N PRO A 83 -4.10 -17.86 -3.12
CA PRO A 83 -4.41 -16.53 -2.62
C PRO A 83 -4.14 -16.50 -1.13
N LEU A 84 -3.02 -15.90 -0.77
CA LEU A 84 -2.70 -15.58 0.60
C LEU A 84 -3.21 -14.17 0.88
N GLU A 85 -3.66 -13.99 2.12
CA GLU A 85 -4.51 -12.87 2.52
C GLU A 85 -3.85 -11.51 2.24
N SER A 86 -4.69 -10.56 1.84
CA SER A 86 -4.28 -9.18 1.55
C SER A 86 -5.02 -8.20 2.44
N GLY A 87 -4.33 -7.14 2.83
CA GLY A 87 -4.86 -6.06 3.64
C GLY A 87 -4.48 -4.70 3.07
N VAL A 88 -5.26 -3.69 3.41
CA VAL A 88 -4.99 -2.30 3.08
C VAL A 88 -5.27 -1.42 4.28
N VAL A 89 -4.43 -0.39 4.42
CA VAL A 89 -4.56 0.66 5.42
C VAL A 89 -4.59 1.98 4.67
N GLN A 90 -5.58 2.79 4.98
CA GLN A 90 -5.57 4.20 4.64
C GLN A 90 -5.24 4.98 5.91
N LEU A 91 -4.16 5.75 5.87
CA LEU A 91 -3.80 6.68 6.94
C LEU A 91 -4.70 7.91 6.83
N ASN A 92 -5.68 8.01 7.72
CA ASN A 92 -6.73 9.03 7.68
C ASN A 92 -7.09 9.60 9.05
N ALA A 93 -6.40 9.17 10.11
CA ALA A 93 -6.60 9.66 11.47
C ALA A 93 -5.26 10.15 12.05
N GLY A 94 -5.30 11.13 12.96
CA GLY A 94 -4.10 11.82 13.46
C GLY A 94 -3.89 13.17 12.77
N ASP A 95 -2.64 13.47 12.38
CA ASP A 95 -2.30 14.69 11.64
C ASP A 95 -2.96 14.69 10.25
N SER A 96 -3.78 15.71 10.00
CA SER A 96 -4.54 15.84 8.76
C SER A 96 -3.68 16.08 7.51
N ASN A 97 -2.42 16.49 7.68
CA ASN A 97 -1.48 16.69 6.58
C ASN A 97 -0.85 15.38 6.11
N ILE A 98 -0.91 14.33 6.94
CA ILE A 98 -0.30 13.04 6.64
C ILE A 98 -1.37 12.13 6.05
N GLN A 99 -1.14 11.69 4.83
CA GLN A 99 -2.03 10.78 4.11
C GLN A 99 -1.21 9.69 3.45
N GLY A 100 -1.75 8.48 3.40
CA GLY A 100 -1.02 7.38 2.81
C GLY A 100 -1.85 6.13 2.66
N VAL A 101 -1.36 5.24 1.81
CA VAL A 101 -1.93 3.91 1.62
C VAL A 101 -0.81 2.90 1.84
N ILE A 102 -1.05 1.96 2.75
CA ILE A 102 -0.15 0.84 3.03
C ILE A 102 -0.88 -0.45 2.70
N ARG A 103 -0.25 -1.32 1.93
CA ARG A 103 -0.77 -2.62 1.49
C ARG A 103 0.03 -3.72 2.15
N LEU A 104 -0.68 -4.70 2.67
CA LEU A 104 -0.12 -5.87 3.33
C LEU A 104 -0.46 -7.07 2.46
N VAL A 105 0.54 -7.83 2.06
CA VAL A 105 0.32 -9.04 1.26
C VAL A 105 1.11 -10.18 1.83
N GLN A 106 0.42 -11.23 2.22
CA GLN A 106 1.05 -12.46 2.65
C GLN A 106 1.60 -13.16 1.41
N SER A 107 2.92 -13.20 1.21
CA SER A 107 3.51 -13.82 0.02
C SER A 107 3.66 -15.34 0.17
N ASN A 108 3.87 -15.81 1.40
CA ASN A 108 3.87 -17.20 1.82
C ASN A 108 3.50 -17.27 3.32
N PRO A 109 3.21 -18.45 3.92
CA PRO A 109 2.79 -18.54 5.32
C PRO A 109 3.77 -17.98 6.37
N SER A 110 5.04 -17.73 6.01
CA SER A 110 6.07 -17.19 6.90
C SER A 110 6.53 -15.77 6.55
N LYS A 111 6.00 -15.14 5.49
CA LYS A 111 6.45 -13.82 5.04
C LYS A 111 5.30 -12.94 4.56
N CYS A 112 5.24 -11.74 5.12
CA CYS A 112 4.35 -10.65 4.73
C CYS A 112 5.17 -9.54 4.07
N ILE A 113 4.69 -9.05 2.92
CA ILE A 113 5.20 -7.86 2.23
C ILE A 113 4.34 -6.67 2.65
N ILE A 114 4.99 -5.54 2.90
CA ILE A 114 4.36 -4.29 3.32
C ILE A 114 4.81 -3.25 2.29
N ASP A 115 3.89 -2.79 1.45
CA ASP A 115 4.17 -1.83 0.37
C ASP A 115 3.36 -0.57 0.64
N GLY A 116 4.01 0.57 0.76
CA GLY A 116 3.35 1.79 1.22
C GLY A 116 3.85 3.05 0.55
N THR A 117 2.92 3.99 0.40
CA THR A 117 3.21 5.37 0.03
C THR A 117 2.55 6.29 1.04
N ILE A 118 3.33 7.19 1.64
CA ILE A 118 2.86 8.16 2.63
C ILE A 118 3.38 9.53 2.24
N ASP A 119 2.48 10.50 2.14
CA ASP A 119 2.77 11.90 1.86
C ASP A 119 2.52 12.77 3.10
N GLY A 120 3.20 13.92 3.16
CA GLY A 120 3.07 14.90 4.24
C GLY A 120 3.87 14.59 5.51
N LEU A 121 4.74 13.57 5.47
CA LEU A 121 5.60 13.25 6.61
C LEU A 121 6.71 14.31 6.79
N PRO A 122 7.03 14.70 8.04
CA PRO A 122 8.21 15.52 8.31
C PRO A 122 9.50 14.84 7.82
N GLU A 123 10.52 15.62 7.46
CA GLU A 123 11.84 15.07 7.12
C GLU A 123 12.42 14.24 8.30
N GLY A 124 13.04 13.11 7.98
CA GLY A 124 13.72 12.24 8.93
C GLY A 124 13.18 10.81 8.97
N LYS A 125 13.53 10.11 10.05
CA LYS A 125 13.19 8.69 10.27
C LYS A 125 11.88 8.54 11.02
N HIS A 126 11.02 7.68 10.49
CA HIS A 126 9.73 7.34 11.08
C HIS A 126 9.61 5.84 11.24
N LYS A 127 9.00 5.40 12.34
CA LYS A 127 8.77 3.98 12.60
C LYS A 127 7.32 3.62 12.37
N LEU A 128 7.10 2.43 11.84
CA LEU A 128 5.79 1.85 11.62
C LEU A 128 5.54 0.76 12.65
N PHE A 129 4.42 0.89 13.38
CA PHE A 129 4.01 -0.08 14.38
C PHE A 129 2.57 -0.51 14.18
N ILE A 130 2.32 -1.78 14.44
CA ILE A 130 0.98 -2.31 14.63
C ILE A 130 0.59 -2.11 16.08
N HIS A 131 -0.55 -1.46 16.26
CA HIS A 131 -1.17 -1.28 17.55
C HIS A 131 -2.26 -2.33 17.78
N GLU A 132 -2.62 -2.56 19.03
CA GLU A 132 -3.52 -3.65 19.40
C GLU A 132 -4.96 -3.45 18.91
N LEU A 133 -5.43 -2.20 18.86
CA LEU A 133 -6.82 -1.87 18.56
C LEU A 133 -6.95 -1.17 17.21
N GLY A 134 -8.00 -1.52 16.47
CA GLY A 134 -8.47 -0.77 15.30
C GLY A 134 -9.42 0.37 15.67
N ASP A 135 -9.19 1.04 16.81
CA ASP A 135 -10.00 2.18 17.25
C ASP A 135 -9.30 3.49 16.93
N ILE A 136 -9.90 4.26 16.02
CA ILE A 136 -9.44 5.59 15.58
C ILE A 136 -10.38 6.72 16.03
N SER A 137 -11.28 6.46 16.99
CA SER A 137 -12.27 7.42 17.48
C SER A 137 -11.63 8.66 18.13
N GLN A 138 -10.44 8.51 18.72
CA GLN A 138 -9.62 9.60 19.26
C GLN A 138 -8.28 9.70 18.52
N GLY A 139 -8.31 9.54 17.20
CA GLY A 139 -7.09 9.55 16.39
C GLY A 139 -6.16 8.38 16.73
N CYS A 140 -4.86 8.64 16.83
CA CYS A 140 -3.88 7.61 17.15
C CYS A 140 -3.89 7.18 18.63
N ASP A 141 -4.51 7.96 19.51
CA ASP A 141 -4.47 7.74 20.96
C ASP A 141 -5.34 6.55 21.37
N SER A 142 -6.49 6.36 20.72
CA SER A 142 -7.39 5.22 20.94
C SER A 142 -6.90 3.88 20.37
N CYS A 143 -5.79 3.86 19.62
CA CYS A 143 -5.27 2.62 19.01
C CYS A 143 -4.71 1.61 20.04
N GLY A 144 -4.57 2.00 21.31
CA GLY A 144 -3.96 1.19 22.36
C GLY A 144 -2.44 1.15 22.28
N ASP A 145 -1.85 0.11 22.89
CA ASP A 145 -0.41 -0.11 22.91
C ASP A 145 0.11 -0.76 21.62
N ILE A 146 1.44 -0.79 21.46
CA ILE A 146 2.08 -1.52 20.37
C ILE A 146 1.90 -3.01 20.60
N LEU A 147 1.45 -3.73 19.57
CA LEU A 147 1.22 -5.17 19.62
C LEU A 147 2.45 -5.92 20.14
N GLY A 148 2.28 -6.68 21.22
CA GLY A 148 3.35 -7.48 21.82
C GLY A 148 4.42 -6.65 22.55
N ARG A 149 4.13 -5.41 22.92
CA ARG A 149 4.91 -4.65 23.89
C ARG A 149 4.49 -5.08 25.31
N LEU A 150 5.30 -5.90 25.96
CA LEU A 150 5.03 -6.37 27.32
C LEU A 150 5.51 -5.38 28.40
N SER A 151 6.50 -4.57 28.07
CA SER A 151 7.07 -3.54 28.94
C SER A 151 7.62 -2.36 28.13
N PRO A 152 7.80 -1.17 28.74
CA PRO A 152 8.45 -0.03 28.09
C PRO A 152 9.87 -0.34 27.57
N GLN A 153 10.55 -1.32 28.16
CA GLN A 153 11.89 -1.78 27.80
C GLN A 153 11.89 -2.88 26.73
N THR A 154 10.72 -3.26 26.19
CA THR A 154 10.67 -4.25 25.10
C THR A 154 11.37 -3.69 23.87
N GLU A 155 12.60 -4.16 23.63
CA GLU A 155 13.47 -3.63 22.55
C GLU A 155 12.85 -3.82 21.16
N LYS A 156 12.17 -4.95 20.93
CA LYS A 156 11.59 -5.30 19.63
C LYS A 156 10.18 -5.90 19.77
N PRO A 157 9.15 -5.06 19.94
CA PRO A 157 7.78 -5.53 20.07
C PRO A 157 7.36 -6.31 18.82
N LEU A 158 6.34 -7.16 18.96
CA LEU A 158 5.86 -7.99 17.85
C LEU A 158 5.37 -7.11 16.68
N GLY A 159 4.68 -6.02 17.00
CA GLY A 159 4.11 -5.07 16.06
C GLY A 159 5.12 -4.14 15.37
N GLU A 160 6.43 -4.24 15.61
CA GLU A 160 7.41 -3.43 14.87
C GLU A 160 7.52 -3.92 13.42
N LEU A 161 7.15 -3.06 12.47
CA LEU A 161 7.20 -3.36 11.04
C LEU A 161 8.52 -2.93 10.41
N GLY A 162 9.04 -1.76 10.80
CA GLY A 162 10.28 -1.22 10.29
C GLY A 162 10.37 0.30 10.42
N GLU A 163 11.39 0.85 9.79
CA GLU A 163 11.68 2.28 9.72
C GLU A 163 11.62 2.75 8.27
N VAL A 164 11.07 3.93 8.05
CA VAL A 164 11.00 4.61 6.76
C VAL A 164 11.73 5.95 6.88
N GLU A 165 12.53 6.28 5.88
CA GLU A 165 13.27 7.54 5.82
C GLU A 165 12.61 8.47 4.81
N VAL A 166 12.33 9.70 5.25
CA VAL A 166 11.61 10.70 4.45
C VAL A 166 12.55 11.83 4.11
N SER A 167 12.67 12.08 2.80
CA SER A 167 13.45 13.19 2.26
C SER A 167 12.69 14.53 2.34
N THR A 168 13.30 15.62 1.89
CA THR A 168 12.73 16.98 1.94
C THR A 168 11.40 17.16 1.20
N ASN A 169 11.02 16.23 0.32
CA ASN A 169 9.74 16.23 -0.39
C ASN A 169 8.55 15.79 0.49
N GLY A 170 8.79 15.29 1.70
CA GLY A 170 7.75 14.81 2.60
C GLY A 170 7.02 13.53 2.15
N ARG A 171 7.57 12.81 1.16
CA ARG A 171 7.00 11.56 0.63
C ARG A 171 7.89 10.37 0.97
N ALA A 172 7.29 9.36 1.57
CA ALA A 172 7.86 8.03 1.79
C ALA A 172 7.28 7.06 0.76
N ASP A 173 8.14 6.40 -0.03
CA ASP A 173 7.77 5.28 -0.89
C ASP A 173 8.64 4.09 -0.48
N PHE A 174 8.03 3.03 0.06
CA PHE A 174 8.76 1.97 0.72
C PHE A 174 8.15 0.59 0.49
N ARG A 175 9.02 -0.42 0.55
CA ARG A 175 8.66 -1.82 0.65
C ARG A 175 9.47 -2.48 1.76
N LEU A 176 8.76 -3.10 2.69
CA LEU A 176 9.32 -3.84 3.82
C LEU A 176 8.83 -5.29 3.80
N THR A 177 9.55 -6.14 4.51
CA THR A 177 9.14 -7.54 4.75
C THR A 177 9.07 -7.80 6.24
N ASN A 178 8.11 -8.63 6.63
CA ASN A 178 7.96 -9.09 8.01
C ASN A 178 7.76 -10.61 8.01
N GLU A 179 8.53 -11.31 8.85
CA GLU A 179 8.47 -12.77 8.99
C GLU A 179 7.84 -13.22 10.32
N ARG A 180 7.47 -12.27 11.18
CA ARG A 180 6.94 -12.52 12.53
C ARG A 180 5.42 -12.40 12.60
N LEU A 181 4.82 -11.61 11.72
CA LEU A 181 3.39 -11.31 11.67
C LEU A 181 2.78 -11.80 10.37
N LYS A 182 1.57 -12.33 10.50
CA LYS A 182 0.75 -12.72 9.36
C LYS A 182 -0.41 -11.75 9.15
N VAL A 183 -0.85 -11.58 7.91
CA VAL A 183 -1.92 -10.63 7.56
C VAL A 183 -3.20 -10.88 8.38
N TRP A 184 -3.62 -12.12 8.55
CA TRP A 184 -4.82 -12.46 9.35
C TRP A 184 -4.72 -12.08 10.83
N GLU A 185 -3.51 -11.97 11.39
CA GLU A 185 -3.29 -11.54 12.78
C GLU A 185 -3.35 -10.01 12.92
N MET A 186 -3.19 -9.31 11.80
CA MET A 186 -3.16 -7.85 11.70
C MET A 186 -4.52 -7.26 11.31
N ILE A 187 -5.37 -7.99 10.59
CA ILE A 187 -6.72 -7.52 10.22
C ILE A 187 -7.51 -7.05 11.44
N GLY A 188 -8.14 -5.87 11.33
CA GLY A 188 -8.95 -5.25 12.38
C GLY A 188 -8.15 -4.48 13.43
N ARG A 189 -6.81 -4.51 13.34
CA ARG A 189 -5.91 -3.66 14.14
C ARG A 189 -5.60 -2.36 13.42
N SER A 190 -4.68 -1.56 13.94
CA SER A 190 -4.23 -0.33 13.29
C SER A 190 -2.72 -0.32 13.03
N ILE A 191 -2.32 0.33 11.93
CA ILE A 191 -0.93 0.77 11.73
C ILE A 191 -0.84 2.22 12.17
N VAL A 192 0.18 2.54 12.96
CA VAL A 192 0.49 3.89 13.41
C VAL A 192 1.90 4.27 12.95
N VAL A 193 2.02 5.46 12.39
CA VAL A 193 3.30 6.09 12.04
C VAL A 193 3.78 6.91 13.23
N HIS A 194 5.01 6.67 13.65
CA HIS A 194 5.64 7.34 14.78
C HIS A 194 6.84 8.17 14.34
N ARG A 195 7.03 9.33 14.96
CA ARG A 195 8.23 10.16 14.79
C ARG A 195 9.28 9.81 15.85
N GLY A 196 10.55 9.69 15.43
CA GLY A 196 11.70 9.80 16.33
C GLY A 196 12.27 8.50 16.92
N SER A 197 13.32 8.69 17.74
CA SER A 197 14.10 7.65 18.44
C SER A 197 13.32 7.01 19.61
N PRO A 198 13.77 5.88 20.20
CA PRO A 198 12.94 4.98 21.04
C PRO A 198 12.19 5.60 22.23
N ASN A 199 12.61 6.77 22.72
CA ASN A 199 12.17 7.34 24.00
C ASN A 199 10.98 8.31 23.92
N ILE A 200 10.62 8.83 22.73
CA ILE A 200 9.45 9.70 22.56
C ILE A 200 8.71 9.25 21.31
N GLN A 201 7.75 8.36 21.51
CA GLN A 201 6.91 7.81 20.45
C GLN A 201 5.74 8.76 20.17
N GLN A 202 6.01 9.86 19.47
CA GLN A 202 4.94 10.72 19.00
C GLN A 202 4.20 10.01 17.87
N LYS A 203 2.94 9.65 18.11
CA LYS A 203 2.03 9.12 17.09
C LYS A 203 1.64 10.25 16.13
N LEU A 204 1.87 10.06 14.83
CA LEU A 204 1.61 11.06 13.81
C LEU A 204 0.30 10.79 13.07
N SER A 205 0.15 9.60 12.52
CA SER A 205 -1.03 9.22 11.74
C SER A 205 -1.28 7.72 11.88
N CYS A 206 -2.55 7.32 11.80
CA CYS A 206 -2.96 5.94 11.90
C CYS A 206 -4.08 5.58 10.92
N GLY A 207 -4.27 4.28 10.73
CA GLY A 207 -5.35 3.71 9.95
C GLY A 207 -5.63 2.27 10.33
N ILE A 208 -6.88 1.84 10.12
CA ILE A 208 -7.32 0.47 10.38
C ILE A 208 -6.86 -0.45 9.25
N ILE A 209 -6.39 -1.64 9.62
CA ILE A 209 -6.03 -2.72 8.71
C ILE A 209 -7.30 -3.43 8.25
N ALA A 210 -7.77 -3.06 7.06
CA ALA A 210 -8.93 -3.66 6.42
C ALA A 210 -8.50 -4.82 5.51
N ARG A 211 -9.41 -5.76 5.27
CA ARG A 211 -9.23 -6.79 4.22
C ARG A 211 -9.20 -6.10 2.85
N SER A 212 -8.29 -6.53 1.99
CA SER A 212 -8.21 -6.09 0.60
C SER A 212 -8.42 -7.29 -0.32
N ALA A 213 -8.91 -7.01 -1.52
CA ALA A 213 -8.89 -7.98 -2.60
C ALA A 213 -7.45 -8.38 -2.93
N GLY A 214 -7.25 -9.68 -3.13
CA GLY A 214 -6.05 -10.21 -3.76
C GLY A 214 -6.10 -10.06 -5.28
N LEU A 215 -5.14 -10.69 -5.95
CA LEU A 215 -5.11 -10.74 -7.42
C LEU A 215 -6.41 -11.29 -7.99
N PHE A 216 -6.91 -10.62 -9.03
CA PHE A 216 -8.07 -11.01 -9.84
C PHE A 216 -9.42 -11.01 -9.12
N GLN A 217 -9.47 -10.63 -7.85
CA GLN A 217 -10.70 -10.60 -7.06
C GLN A 217 -11.51 -9.30 -7.27
N ASN A 218 -10.90 -8.29 -7.89
CA ASN A 218 -11.51 -6.98 -8.15
C ASN A 218 -11.57 -6.62 -9.65
N SER A 219 -11.21 -7.53 -10.56
CA SER A 219 -11.08 -7.22 -12.00
C SER A 219 -12.40 -6.79 -12.65
N GLU A 220 -13.54 -7.20 -12.09
CA GLU A 220 -14.87 -6.83 -12.59
C GLU A 220 -15.44 -5.54 -11.96
N LYS A 221 -14.82 -5.00 -10.91
CA LYS A 221 -15.28 -3.79 -10.23
C LYS A 221 -14.84 -2.55 -11.01
N LYS A 222 -15.69 -2.11 -11.95
CA LYS A 222 -15.43 -0.91 -12.78
C LYS A 222 -16.12 0.37 -12.27
N ILE A 223 -17.15 0.23 -11.43
CA ILE A 223 -18.01 1.32 -10.96
C ILE A 223 -18.10 1.24 -9.43
N CYS A 224 -17.99 2.38 -8.75
CA CYS A 224 -18.28 2.47 -7.33
C CYS A 224 -19.77 2.73 -7.10
N SER A 225 -20.43 1.90 -6.29
CA SER A 225 -21.87 2.00 -6.01
C SER A 225 -22.27 3.26 -5.23
N CYS A 226 -21.31 3.95 -4.61
CA CYS A 226 -21.59 5.14 -3.79
C CYS A 226 -21.86 6.40 -4.62
N ASP A 227 -21.28 6.50 -5.82
CA ASP A 227 -21.29 7.72 -6.64
C ASP A 227 -21.32 7.46 -8.16
N GLY A 228 -21.29 6.20 -8.60
CA GLY A 228 -21.33 5.82 -10.01
C GLY A 228 -20.05 6.19 -10.78
N VAL A 229 -19.00 6.62 -10.09
CA VAL A 229 -17.74 7.06 -10.70
C VAL A 229 -16.96 5.83 -11.15
N THR A 230 -16.35 5.90 -12.33
CA THR A 230 -15.48 4.83 -12.83
C THR A 230 -14.16 4.84 -12.06
N ILE A 231 -13.53 3.67 -11.91
CA ILE A 231 -12.23 3.52 -11.23
C ILE A 231 -11.14 4.48 -11.74
N TRP A 232 -11.23 4.91 -13.00
CA TRP A 232 -10.31 5.87 -13.62
C TRP A 232 -10.55 7.31 -13.18
N ASN A 233 -11.81 7.64 -12.95
CA ASN A 233 -12.27 8.97 -12.62
C ASN A 233 -12.34 9.22 -11.11
N GLU A 234 -12.30 8.18 -10.27
CA GLU A 234 -12.31 8.30 -8.79
C GLU A 234 -11.24 9.27 -8.28
N ARG A 235 -10.08 9.35 -8.95
CA ARG A 235 -8.99 10.27 -8.59
C ARG A 235 -9.31 11.75 -8.77
N ASN A 236 -10.24 12.08 -9.66
CA ASN A 236 -10.64 13.45 -9.96
C ASN A 236 -11.83 13.91 -9.13
N VAL A 237 -12.34 13.06 -8.24
CA VAL A 237 -13.50 13.34 -7.40
C VAL A 237 -13.04 13.50 -5.95
N PRO A 238 -13.47 14.56 -5.23
CA PRO A 238 -13.07 14.77 -3.85
C PRO A 238 -13.49 13.61 -2.94
N LEU A 239 -12.62 13.28 -1.97
CA LEU A 239 -12.79 12.19 -0.99
C LEU A 239 -14.14 12.23 -0.25
N ALA A 240 -14.66 13.43 0.04
CA ALA A 240 -15.99 13.67 0.58
C ALA A 240 -16.49 15.08 0.20
N GLY A 241 -17.81 15.31 0.26
CA GLY A 241 -18.41 16.64 0.10
C GLY A 241 -19.46 16.77 -1.01
N SER A 242 -19.97 17.98 -1.21
CA SER A 242 -21.05 18.31 -2.16
C SER A 242 -20.74 17.93 -3.60
N GLY A 243 -19.45 17.93 -4.00
CA GLY A 243 -18.99 17.48 -5.32
C GLY A 243 -19.20 15.98 -5.60
N ARG A 244 -19.52 15.17 -4.57
CA ARG A 244 -19.78 13.73 -4.69
C ARG A 244 -21.29 13.40 -4.75
N LYS A 245 -22.17 14.34 -4.37
CA LYS A 245 -23.63 14.15 -4.29
C LYS A 245 -24.41 14.56 -5.55
N SER A 246 -23.76 15.13 -6.57
CA SER A 246 -24.48 15.84 -7.64
C SER A 246 -24.80 15.01 -8.89
N LYS A 247 -24.74 13.68 -8.86
CA LYS A 247 -25.11 12.83 -10.01
C LYS A 247 -25.82 11.55 -9.57
N ILE A 248 -27.04 11.70 -9.05
CA ILE A 248 -28.12 10.73 -9.26
C ILE A 248 -29.31 11.53 -9.76
#